data_AF-A0A6A0HGH2-F1
#
_entry.id   AF-A0A6A0HGH2-F1
#
_cell.length_a   1.000
_cell.length_b   1.000
_cell.length_c   1.000
_cell.angle_alpha   90.00
_cell.angle_beta   90.00
_cell.angle_gamma   90.00
#
_symmetry.space_group_name_H-M   'P 1'
#
loop_
_entity.id
_entity.type
_entity.pdbx_description
1 polymer ?
#
loop_
_entity_poly.entity_id
_entity_poly.type
_entity_poly.pdbx_seq_one_letter_code
_entity_poly.pdbx_strand_id
1 'polypeptide(L)'
;MRSYACRCTAAHVDGGWSPWSPWETCRQAGSPDSCQCRHRTCDAPTPARGGAYCVGHQSEVTDCTVHGGWTSWSSWSQCSASCGVAVKSRRRSCTNPAPQHGGRVCVGLDHSEIYCHQLPPCPVSSHLPVAGGWGSWSAWENCSVECGEGIRKRIRLCNNPRPKYGGPNCSGCDEEIEKCSGTNCPRIKKLSDWTAWSHDLEGIEGAQRRYRVECSAQMGPSPKLEVEMTHEERLCTYGSPCIATVPLDRIAPTAIGDWEPWSEWSECDRECGIGQQMRWRVCATTECDGPSSQSRPCNQHPCKVLMTIDVSGMWSCWSDWSDCSPSCGSGQQQRVRVCLASQLPRLEASDCPGKNVDQRACQGTNCYGQE
;
A
#
# COMPACT_ATOMS: atom_id res chain seq x y z
N MET A 1 7.39 -94.42 57.46
CA MET A 1 7.18 -93.56 56.27
C MET A 1 6.59 -92.22 56.70
N ARG A 2 7.37 -91.14 56.67
CA ARG A 2 6.88 -89.78 56.42
C ARG A 2 8.00 -89.02 55.71
N SER A 3 7.87 -88.94 54.39
CA SER A 3 8.69 -88.10 53.52
C SER A 3 8.29 -86.66 53.75
N TYR A 4 9.15 -85.87 54.39
CA TYR A 4 8.99 -84.43 54.42
C TYR A 4 9.72 -83.88 53.20
N ALA A 5 8.98 -83.64 52.13
CA ALA A 5 9.48 -82.84 51.02
C ALA A 5 9.76 -81.44 51.54
N CYS A 6 11.00 -80.96 51.40
CA CYS A 6 11.32 -79.55 51.60
C CYS A 6 10.43 -78.72 50.68
N ARG A 7 9.50 -77.95 51.25
CA ARG A 7 8.81 -76.90 50.49
C ARG A 7 9.88 -75.90 50.05
N CYS A 8 10.08 -75.76 48.75
CA CYS A 8 10.83 -74.62 48.21
C CYS A 8 10.09 -73.35 48.65
N THR A 9 10.57 -72.70 49.71
CA THR A 9 10.15 -71.34 50.03
C THR A 9 10.59 -70.46 48.86
N ALA A 10 9.65 -69.77 48.24
CA ALA A 10 9.91 -68.91 47.09
C ALA A 10 11.08 -67.96 47.40
N ALA A 11 12.04 -67.87 46.48
CA ALA A 11 13.25 -67.06 46.63
C ALA A 11 12.91 -65.59 46.97
N HIS A 12 13.83 -64.91 47.66
CA HIS A 12 13.76 -63.47 47.88
C HIS A 12 13.66 -62.76 46.52
N VAL A 13 12.91 -61.66 46.48
CA VAL A 13 12.80 -60.82 45.29
C VAL A 13 13.35 -59.47 45.66
N ASP A 14 14.50 -59.12 45.08
CA ASP A 14 15.08 -57.80 45.21
C ASP A 14 14.26 -56.78 44.43
N GLY A 15 14.18 -55.57 44.96
CA GLY A 15 13.46 -54.46 44.36
C GLY A 15 14.08 -54.00 43.05
N GLY A 16 13.23 -53.72 42.06
CA GLY A 16 13.62 -53.02 40.83
C GLY A 16 12.92 -51.67 40.69
N TRP A 17 13.62 -50.72 40.08
CA TRP A 17 13.10 -49.38 39.82
C TRP A 17 12.05 -49.38 38.70
N SER A 18 10.95 -48.67 38.89
CA SER A 18 10.02 -48.28 37.82
C SER A 18 10.75 -47.43 36.76
N PRO A 19 10.19 -47.33 35.54
CA PRO A 19 10.58 -46.25 34.62
C PRO A 19 10.40 -44.89 35.29
N TRP A 20 11.25 -43.94 34.91
CA TRP A 20 11.12 -42.55 35.34
C TRP A 20 9.83 -41.92 34.80
N SER A 21 9.19 -41.09 35.61
CA SER A 21 8.11 -40.21 35.16
C SER A 21 8.62 -39.21 34.09
N PRO A 22 7.71 -38.61 33.30
CA PRO A 22 8.03 -37.40 32.55
C PRO A 22 8.55 -36.29 33.49
N TRP A 23 9.30 -35.35 32.93
CA TRP A 23 9.75 -34.16 33.64
C TRP A 23 8.55 -33.24 33.94
N GLU A 24 8.49 -32.75 35.17
CA GLU A 24 7.46 -31.82 35.64
C GLU A 24 8.10 -30.65 36.40
N THR A 25 7.43 -29.50 36.37
CA THR A 25 7.91 -28.32 37.09
C THR A 25 7.70 -28.47 38.59
N CYS A 26 8.78 -28.48 39.34
CA CYS A 26 8.78 -28.53 40.81
C CYS A 26 9.31 -27.21 41.39
N ARG A 27 8.79 -26.81 42.55
CA ARG A 27 9.23 -25.62 43.28
C ARG A 27 9.52 -25.98 44.72
N GLN A 28 10.52 -25.33 45.31
CA GLN A 28 10.76 -25.43 46.74
C GLN A 28 9.72 -24.60 47.50
N ALA A 29 9.12 -25.16 48.54
CA ALA A 29 8.13 -24.45 49.35
C ALA A 29 8.72 -23.15 49.93
N GLY A 30 8.17 -22.01 49.51
CA GLY A 30 8.62 -20.69 49.94
C GLY A 30 9.64 -19.99 49.02
N SER A 31 10.09 -20.61 47.92
CA SER A 31 10.91 -19.95 46.90
C SER A 31 10.14 -19.75 45.58
N PRO A 32 10.29 -18.60 44.89
CA PRO A 32 9.81 -18.44 43.52
C PRO A 32 10.62 -19.25 42.49
N ASP A 33 11.73 -19.85 42.90
CA ASP A 33 12.60 -20.63 42.03
C ASP A 33 11.92 -21.93 41.56
N SER A 34 12.20 -22.29 40.31
CA SER A 34 11.57 -23.40 39.62
C SER A 34 12.62 -24.35 39.07
N CYS A 35 12.41 -25.65 39.22
CA CYS A 35 13.23 -26.70 38.63
C CYS A 35 12.36 -27.68 37.84
N GLN A 36 12.98 -28.55 37.06
CA GLN A 36 12.35 -29.74 36.49
C GLN A 36 12.67 -30.95 37.38
N CYS A 37 11.65 -31.70 37.79
CA CYS A 37 11.79 -32.91 38.59
C CYS A 37 11.17 -34.11 37.87
N ARG A 38 11.66 -35.31 38.18
CA ARG A 38 11.00 -36.57 37.82
C ARG A 38 11.18 -37.60 38.93
N HIS A 39 10.28 -38.57 38.98
CA HIS A 39 10.18 -39.53 40.09
C HIS A 39 10.13 -40.97 39.56
N ARG A 40 10.55 -41.91 40.40
CA ARG A 40 10.42 -43.37 40.17
C ARG A 40 10.19 -44.09 41.49
N THR A 41 9.56 -45.25 41.44
CA THR A 41 9.23 -46.06 42.62
C THR A 41 9.94 -47.42 42.57
N CYS A 42 10.18 -48.02 43.73
CA CYS A 42 10.81 -49.33 43.83
C CYS A 42 9.75 -50.44 43.81
N ASP A 43 9.12 -50.64 42.65
CA ASP A 43 7.98 -51.56 42.50
C ASP A 43 8.07 -52.48 41.27
N ALA A 44 9.17 -52.46 40.51
CA ALA A 44 9.34 -53.20 39.26
C ALA A 44 10.58 -54.13 39.27
N PRO A 45 10.59 -55.23 40.05
CA PRO A 45 9.52 -55.74 40.91
C PRO A 45 9.57 -55.17 42.34
N THR A 46 8.46 -55.25 43.08
CA THR A 46 8.42 -54.83 44.49
C THR A 46 9.27 -55.79 45.36
N PRO A 47 10.13 -55.27 46.27
CA PRO A 47 10.89 -56.10 47.19
C PRO A 47 9.98 -57.02 48.01
N ALA A 48 10.29 -58.31 48.05
CA ALA A 48 9.50 -59.28 48.80
C ALA A 48 10.38 -60.36 49.43
N ARG A 49 9.88 -60.96 50.52
CA ARG A 49 10.52 -62.10 51.22
C ARG A 49 11.98 -61.84 51.60
N GLY A 50 12.26 -60.65 52.14
CA GLY A 50 13.59 -60.25 52.60
C GLY A 50 14.56 -59.83 51.49
N GLY A 51 14.09 -59.60 50.26
CA GLY A 51 14.90 -59.03 49.19
C GLY A 51 15.31 -57.57 49.46
N ALA A 52 16.41 -57.17 48.85
CA ALA A 52 16.99 -55.85 49.03
C ALA A 52 16.09 -54.74 48.45
N TYR A 53 16.09 -53.57 49.09
CA TYR A 53 15.47 -52.38 48.54
C TYR A 53 16.32 -51.80 47.39
N CYS A 54 15.68 -51.09 46.47
CA CYS A 54 16.37 -50.49 45.33
C CYS A 54 17.47 -49.52 45.78
N VAL A 55 18.65 -49.62 45.18
CA VAL A 55 19.79 -48.72 45.44
C VAL A 55 19.70 -47.51 44.51
N GLY A 56 19.82 -46.30 45.08
CA GLY A 56 19.80 -45.03 44.35
C GLY A 56 18.66 -44.08 44.78
N HIS A 57 18.54 -42.94 44.11
CA HIS A 57 17.53 -41.91 44.42
C HIS A 57 16.20 -42.18 43.70
N GLN A 58 15.08 -41.90 44.37
CA GLN A 58 13.72 -41.99 43.84
C GLN A 58 13.25 -40.72 43.11
N SER A 59 14.05 -39.64 43.18
CA SER A 59 13.78 -38.35 42.56
C SER A 59 15.03 -37.82 41.88
N GLU A 60 14.85 -37.15 40.75
CA GLU A 60 15.91 -36.49 39.99
C GLU A 60 15.47 -35.07 39.64
N VAL A 61 16.40 -34.11 39.72
CA VAL A 61 16.14 -32.68 39.55
C VAL A 61 17.13 -32.09 38.55
N THR A 62 16.66 -31.29 37.60
CA THR A 62 17.45 -30.57 36.59
C THR A 62 16.87 -29.18 36.32
N ASP A 63 17.58 -28.37 35.53
CA ASP A 63 17.09 -27.11 34.96
C ASP A 63 16.51 -26.16 36.00
N CYS A 64 17.19 -26.06 37.14
CA CYS A 64 16.83 -25.15 38.20
C CYS A 64 17.12 -23.70 37.81
N THR A 65 16.25 -22.79 38.26
CA THR A 65 16.43 -21.35 38.09
C THR A 65 17.81 -20.90 38.59
N VAL A 66 18.59 -20.28 37.70
CA VAL A 66 19.89 -19.66 38.04
C VAL A 66 19.77 -18.17 37.84
N HIS A 67 19.77 -17.40 38.92
CA HIS A 67 19.74 -15.94 38.83
C HIS A 67 21.09 -15.39 38.37
N GLY A 68 21.05 -14.34 37.54
CA GLY A 68 22.23 -13.66 37.04
C GLY A 68 23.01 -12.94 38.14
N GLY A 69 24.33 -13.06 38.09
CA GLY A 69 25.26 -12.35 38.95
C GLY A 69 26.26 -11.51 38.15
N TRP A 70 26.59 -10.34 38.69
CA TRP A 70 27.61 -9.46 38.11
C TRP A 70 29.00 -10.08 38.25
N THR A 71 29.82 -9.99 37.21
CA THR A 71 31.27 -10.14 37.33
C THR A 71 31.83 -9.01 38.19
N SER A 72 33.06 -9.20 38.69
CA SER A 72 33.84 -8.06 39.18
C SER A 72 33.96 -7.01 38.07
N TRP A 73 34.02 -5.74 38.47
CA TRP A 73 34.36 -4.66 37.55
C TRP A 73 35.74 -4.91 36.93
N SER A 74 35.88 -4.57 35.65
CA SER A 74 37.19 -4.45 35.02
C SER A 74 38.03 -3.40 35.73
N SER A 75 39.35 -3.47 35.53
CA SER A 75 40.22 -2.33 35.81
C SER A 75 39.74 -1.09 35.04
N TRP A 76 40.00 0.09 35.60
CA TRP A 76 39.76 1.35 34.92
C TRP A 76 40.64 1.46 33.67
N SER A 77 40.08 2.02 32.60
CA SER A 77 40.85 2.41 31.43
C SER A 77 41.87 3.51 31.76
N GLN A 78 42.76 3.79 30.81
CA GLN A 78 43.47 5.06 30.79
C GLN A 78 42.50 6.22 30.57
N CYS A 79 42.91 7.43 30.94
CA CYS A 79 42.13 8.64 30.66
C CYS A 79 42.00 8.85 29.14
N SER A 80 40.83 9.32 28.70
CA SER A 80 40.55 9.62 27.29
C SER A 80 41.47 10.68 26.67
N ALA A 81 42.13 11.49 27.50
CA ALA A 81 43.14 12.44 27.11
C ALA A 81 44.26 12.51 28.18
N SER A 82 45.42 13.00 27.77
CA SER A 82 46.59 13.21 28.64
C SER A 82 46.63 14.60 29.28
N CYS A 83 45.72 15.50 28.92
CA CYS A 83 45.63 16.86 29.43
C CYS A 83 44.15 17.30 29.50
N GLY A 84 43.86 18.33 30.29
CA GLY A 84 42.53 18.93 30.40
C GLY A 84 41.50 18.00 31.05
N VAL A 85 40.23 18.18 30.69
CA VAL A 85 39.14 17.36 31.21
C VAL A 85 39.08 16.05 30.41
N ALA A 86 39.30 14.93 31.10
CA ALA A 86 39.20 13.60 30.52
C ALA A 86 38.40 12.66 31.43
N VAL A 87 37.92 11.57 30.85
CA VAL A 87 37.20 10.51 31.57
C VAL A 87 37.93 9.19 31.44
N LYS A 88 37.76 8.31 32.42
CA LYS A 88 38.15 6.90 32.34
C LYS A 88 36.95 6.02 32.65
N SER A 89 36.90 4.86 32.01
CA SER A 89 35.75 3.97 32.06
C SER A 89 36.12 2.57 32.56
N ARG A 90 35.12 1.84 33.04
CA ARG A 90 35.21 0.41 33.38
C ARG A 90 33.89 -0.29 33.08
N ARG A 91 33.95 -1.60 32.88
CA ARG A 91 32.79 -2.44 32.54
C ARG A 91 32.70 -3.67 33.43
N ARG A 92 31.50 -4.19 33.63
CA ARG A 92 31.21 -5.52 34.20
C ARG A 92 30.15 -6.21 33.34
N SER A 93 30.00 -7.52 33.47
CA SER A 93 29.00 -8.31 32.70
C SER A 93 28.15 -9.15 33.63
N CYS A 94 26.91 -9.45 33.24
CA CYS A 94 26.00 -10.30 34.03
C CYS A 94 26.21 -11.78 33.68
N THR A 95 27.39 -12.31 34.00
CA THR A 95 27.81 -13.66 33.60
C THR A 95 28.38 -14.50 34.75
N ASN A 96 28.33 -14.01 35.98
CA ASN A 96 28.88 -14.69 37.14
C ASN A 96 27.82 -14.90 38.26
N PRO A 97 26.87 -15.84 38.08
CA PRO A 97 26.62 -16.67 36.89
C PRO A 97 25.73 -15.96 35.86
N ALA A 98 25.63 -16.51 34.65
CA ALA A 98 24.65 -16.02 33.66
C ALA A 98 23.23 -16.48 34.05
N PRO A 99 22.18 -15.64 33.86
CA PRO A 99 20.81 -16.07 34.12
C PRO A 99 20.42 -17.28 33.25
N GLN A 100 19.89 -18.33 33.87
CA GLN A 100 19.38 -19.53 33.18
C GLN A 100 18.05 -19.98 33.78
N HIS A 101 17.29 -20.77 33.00
CA HIS A 101 16.03 -21.40 33.44
C HIS A 101 15.04 -20.44 34.13
N GLY A 102 14.80 -19.27 33.51
CA GLY A 102 13.90 -18.24 34.04
C GLY A 102 14.51 -17.36 35.13
N GLY A 103 15.83 -17.40 35.30
CA GLY A 103 16.55 -16.58 36.26
C GLY A 103 16.48 -15.08 35.99
N ARG A 104 16.51 -14.30 37.07
CA ARG A 104 16.49 -12.83 37.01
C ARG A 104 17.78 -12.28 36.43
N VAL A 105 17.68 -11.23 35.62
CA VAL A 105 18.83 -10.48 35.11
C VAL A 105 19.42 -9.57 36.19
N CYS A 106 20.69 -9.19 36.02
CA CYS A 106 21.36 -8.30 36.96
C CYS A 106 20.79 -6.87 36.86
N VAL A 107 20.50 -6.27 38.02
CA VAL A 107 20.03 -4.88 38.11
C VAL A 107 21.22 -3.94 38.34
N GLY A 108 21.27 -2.83 37.59
CA GLY A 108 22.30 -1.79 37.66
C GLY A 108 23.05 -1.59 36.35
N LEU A 109 23.93 -0.58 36.31
CA LEU A 109 24.73 -0.27 35.13
C LEU A 109 25.85 -1.31 34.93
N ASP A 110 26.08 -1.71 33.69
CA ASP A 110 27.20 -2.53 33.24
C ASP A 110 28.44 -1.69 32.90
N HIS A 111 28.27 -0.38 32.75
CA HIS A 111 29.30 0.60 32.42
C HIS A 111 29.36 1.75 33.42
N SER A 112 30.56 2.24 33.72
CA SER A 112 30.79 3.37 34.62
C SER A 112 31.93 4.23 34.12
N GLU A 113 31.74 5.55 34.19
CA GLU A 113 32.73 6.56 33.81
C GLU A 113 32.96 7.53 34.96
N ILE A 114 34.22 7.95 35.14
CA ILE A 114 34.59 9.00 36.10
C ILE A 114 35.62 9.95 35.49
N TYR A 115 35.68 11.17 36.02
CA TYR A 115 36.68 12.17 35.62
C TYR A 115 38.08 11.81 36.09
N CYS A 116 39.07 12.22 35.30
CA CYS A 116 40.47 12.19 35.69
C CYS A 116 40.84 13.48 36.43
N HIS A 117 41.24 13.37 37.70
CA HIS A 117 41.47 14.52 38.58
C HIS A 117 42.91 15.07 38.57
N GLN A 118 43.81 14.52 37.74
CA GLN A 118 45.26 14.82 37.79
C GLN A 118 45.89 15.03 36.41
N LEU A 119 45.15 15.63 35.48
CA LEU A 119 45.70 15.94 34.15
C LEU A 119 46.19 17.39 34.11
N PRO A 120 47.38 17.66 33.52
CA PRO A 120 47.85 19.02 33.31
C PRO A 120 46.88 19.77 32.37
N PRO A 121 46.78 21.10 32.47
CA PRO A 121 46.06 21.88 31.47
C PRO A 121 46.63 21.60 30.08
N CYS A 122 45.76 21.45 29.08
CA CYS A 122 46.22 21.27 27.71
C CYS A 122 47.04 22.48 27.25
N PRO A 123 48.08 22.28 26.43
CA PRO A 123 48.84 23.37 25.86
C PRO A 123 47.88 24.28 25.09
N VAL A 124 47.69 25.50 25.59
CA VAL A 124 46.97 26.53 24.86
C VAL A 124 47.83 26.96 23.70
N SER A 125 47.30 26.77 22.48
CA SER A 125 47.89 27.29 21.26
C SER A 125 48.19 28.78 21.45
N SER A 126 49.44 29.20 21.31
CA SER A 126 49.92 30.59 21.46
C SER A 126 49.39 31.57 20.40
N HIS A 127 48.46 31.10 19.56
CA HIS A 127 47.87 31.87 18.48
C HIS A 127 46.54 32.48 18.95
N LEU A 128 46.35 33.78 18.67
CA LEU A 128 45.09 34.48 18.97
C LEU A 128 43.91 33.78 18.27
N PRO A 129 42.74 33.67 18.94
CA PRO A 129 41.54 33.11 18.34
C PRO A 129 41.17 33.87 17.05
N VAL A 130 40.97 33.14 15.95
CA VAL A 130 40.51 33.72 14.69
C VAL A 130 39.03 33.40 14.55
N ALA A 131 38.18 34.42 14.62
CA ALA A 131 36.74 34.28 14.41
C ALA A 131 36.43 33.84 12.97
N GLY A 132 35.42 32.98 12.83
CA GLY A 132 34.91 32.57 11.53
C GLY A 132 34.24 33.72 10.78
N GLY A 133 34.54 33.83 9.49
CA GLY A 133 33.86 34.72 8.56
C GLY A 133 33.12 33.96 7.48
N TRP A 134 31.98 34.48 7.07
CA TRP A 134 31.17 33.90 6.00
C TRP A 134 31.91 34.01 4.66
N GLY A 135 32.02 32.88 3.96
CA GLY A 135 32.32 32.85 2.53
C GLY A 135 31.17 33.40 1.70
N SER A 136 31.41 33.59 0.42
CA SER A 136 30.37 33.97 -0.53
C SER A 136 29.26 32.91 -0.57
N TRP A 137 28.03 33.37 -0.78
CA TRP A 137 26.91 32.49 -1.09
C TRP A 137 27.18 31.68 -2.35
N SER A 138 26.71 30.43 -2.36
CA SER A 138 26.62 29.61 -3.56
C SER A 138 25.68 30.27 -4.57
N ALA A 139 25.75 29.80 -5.82
CA ALA A 139 24.65 30.03 -6.75
C ALA A 139 23.34 29.47 -6.16
N TRP A 140 22.22 30.08 -6.56
CA TRP A 140 20.90 29.53 -6.27
C TRP A 140 20.74 28.17 -6.95
N GLU A 141 20.20 27.21 -6.21
CA GLU A 141 19.71 25.95 -6.77
C GLU A 141 18.52 26.21 -7.72
N ASN A 142 18.19 25.21 -8.53
CA ASN A 142 17.00 25.25 -9.37
C ASN A 142 15.72 25.36 -8.50
N CYS A 143 14.66 25.92 -9.08
CA CYS A 143 13.37 26.00 -8.40
C CYS A 143 12.87 24.58 -8.09
N SER A 144 12.29 24.37 -6.91
CA SER A 144 11.75 23.08 -6.47
C SER A 144 10.64 22.53 -7.37
N VAL A 145 10.08 23.37 -8.24
CA VAL A 145 9.01 23.02 -9.19
C VAL A 145 9.35 23.50 -10.59
N GLU A 146 8.90 22.76 -11.60
CA GLU A 146 9.01 23.19 -13.01
C GLU A 146 7.93 24.20 -13.40
N CYS A 147 6.77 24.13 -12.72
CA CYS A 147 5.63 25.01 -12.95
C CYS A 147 5.00 25.45 -11.62
N GLY A 148 4.41 26.65 -11.60
CA GLY A 148 3.75 27.21 -10.42
C GLY A 148 4.71 27.80 -9.39
N GLU A 149 4.26 27.97 -8.14
CA GLU A 149 5.08 28.54 -7.07
C GLU A 149 5.94 27.47 -6.38
N GLY A 150 7.23 27.73 -6.25
CA GLY A 150 8.16 26.87 -5.52
C GLY A 150 9.14 27.68 -4.67
N ILE A 151 10.18 27.00 -4.22
CA ILE A 151 11.28 27.61 -3.48
C ILE A 151 12.62 27.23 -4.11
N ARG A 152 13.60 28.13 -4.00
CA ARG A 152 15.00 27.87 -4.33
C ARG A 152 15.86 28.16 -3.11
N LYS A 153 16.99 27.46 -3.02
CA LYS A 153 17.89 27.51 -1.87
C LYS A 153 19.29 27.88 -2.31
N ARG A 154 20.02 28.58 -1.44
CA ARG A 154 21.47 28.74 -1.55
C ARG A 154 22.12 28.60 -0.19
N ILE A 155 23.40 28.23 -0.19
CA ILE A 155 24.16 27.99 1.04
C ILE A 155 25.46 28.80 1.05
N ARG A 156 25.99 29.07 2.23
CA ARG A 156 27.32 29.67 2.40
C ARG A 156 28.09 28.90 3.46
N LEU A 157 29.41 28.92 3.35
CA LEU A 157 30.28 28.21 4.28
C LEU A 157 30.98 29.20 5.20
N CYS A 158 31.15 28.84 6.47
CA CYS A 158 31.97 29.61 7.41
C CYS A 158 33.47 29.37 7.14
N ASN A 159 33.98 29.94 6.06
CA ASN A 159 35.32 29.63 5.56
C ASN A 159 36.19 30.82 5.16
N ASN A 160 35.72 32.06 5.33
CA ASN A 160 36.43 33.26 4.92
C ASN A 160 36.52 34.31 6.06
N PRO A 161 37.38 34.10 7.07
CA PRO A 161 38.26 32.94 7.27
C PRO A 161 37.56 31.79 8.03
N ARG A 162 38.12 30.58 8.00
CA ARG A 162 37.67 29.48 8.88
C ARG A 162 38.01 29.80 10.34
N PRO A 163 37.14 29.46 11.32
CA PRO A 163 37.47 29.56 12.73
C PRO A 163 38.76 28.78 13.06
N LYS A 164 39.71 29.42 13.76
CA LYS A 164 40.95 28.78 14.22
C LYS A 164 41.24 29.13 15.67
N TYR A 165 42.01 28.26 16.34
CA TYR A 165 42.51 28.48 17.70
C TYR A 165 41.41 28.79 18.72
N GLY A 166 40.27 28.08 18.62
CA GLY A 166 39.12 28.29 19.50
C GLY A 166 38.33 29.58 19.22
N GLY A 167 38.57 30.24 18.09
CA GLY A 167 37.76 31.37 17.65
C GLY A 167 36.29 30.97 17.42
N PRO A 168 35.35 31.90 17.61
CA PRO A 168 33.92 31.61 17.48
C PRO A 168 33.56 31.25 16.04
N ASN A 169 32.54 30.41 15.89
CA ASN A 169 31.96 30.07 14.58
C ASN A 169 31.14 31.26 14.04
N CYS A 170 30.78 31.24 12.75
CA CYS A 170 30.03 32.32 12.14
C CYS A 170 28.62 32.46 12.74
N SER A 171 28.20 33.70 12.99
CA SER A 171 26.85 34.00 13.48
C SER A 171 25.86 34.20 12.32
N GLY A 172 24.70 33.56 12.41
CA GLY A 172 23.61 33.61 11.42
C GLY A 172 23.39 32.28 10.69
N CYS A 173 22.44 32.25 9.77
CA CYS A 173 22.11 31.04 9.00
C CYS A 173 23.10 30.82 7.86
N ASP A 174 23.51 29.58 7.65
CA ASP A 174 24.32 29.10 6.52
C ASP A 174 23.48 28.80 5.27
N GLU A 175 22.17 28.92 5.39
CA GLU A 175 21.18 28.62 4.37
C GLU A 175 20.19 29.78 4.19
N GLU A 176 19.84 30.03 2.94
CA GLU A 176 18.82 31.01 2.56
C GLU A 176 17.84 30.40 1.56
N ILE A 177 16.55 30.67 1.78
CA ILE A 177 15.44 30.15 0.99
C ILE A 177 14.65 31.32 0.43
N GLU A 178 14.35 31.28 -0.86
CA GLU A 178 13.57 32.30 -1.56
C GLU A 178 12.46 31.65 -2.39
N LYS A 179 11.32 32.34 -2.53
CA LYS A 179 10.24 31.92 -3.41
C LYS A 179 10.66 32.08 -4.88
N CYS A 180 10.29 31.11 -5.71
CA CYS A 180 10.48 31.15 -7.16
C CYS A 180 9.17 30.83 -7.88
N SER A 181 9.01 31.41 -9.07
CA SER A 181 7.88 31.12 -9.97
C SER A 181 8.41 30.32 -11.15
N GLY A 182 7.91 29.10 -11.30
CA GLY A 182 8.09 28.28 -12.49
C GLY A 182 7.20 28.74 -13.64
N THR A 183 7.14 27.92 -14.69
CA THR A 183 6.25 28.16 -15.84
C THR A 183 4.77 28.01 -15.46
N ASN A 184 3.85 28.44 -16.34
CA ASN A 184 2.42 28.23 -16.13
C ASN A 184 2.09 26.74 -16.17
N CYS A 185 1.50 26.22 -15.09
CA CYS A 185 1.11 24.83 -15.02
C CYS A 185 -0.02 24.49 -15.99
N PRO A 186 0.00 23.30 -16.62
CA PRO A 186 -1.04 22.87 -17.54
C PRO A 186 -2.38 22.73 -16.81
N ARG A 187 -3.45 23.18 -17.47
CA ARG A 187 -4.84 23.06 -16.99
C ARG A 187 -5.47 21.82 -17.58
N ILE A 188 -5.85 20.86 -16.74
CA ILE A 188 -6.56 19.65 -17.17
C ILE A 188 -8.05 19.88 -17.00
N LYS A 189 -8.83 19.55 -18.03
CA LYS A 189 -10.30 19.58 -18.02
C LYS A 189 -10.86 18.18 -18.23
N LYS A 190 -11.84 17.80 -17.43
CA LYS A 190 -12.60 16.55 -17.57
C LYS A 190 -14.08 16.84 -17.46
N LEU A 191 -14.84 16.30 -18.42
CA LEU A 191 -16.30 16.42 -18.45
C LEU A 191 -16.91 15.13 -17.90
N SER A 192 -17.96 15.25 -17.09
CA SER A 192 -18.82 14.13 -16.74
C SER A 192 -19.71 13.74 -17.92
N ASP A 193 -20.27 12.55 -17.86
CA ASP A 193 -21.41 12.20 -18.70
C ASP A 193 -22.61 13.11 -18.39
N TRP A 194 -23.52 13.22 -19.35
CA TRP A 194 -24.79 13.93 -19.17
C TRP A 194 -25.71 13.15 -18.23
N THR A 195 -26.43 13.86 -17.36
CA THR A 195 -27.55 13.27 -16.61
C THR A 195 -28.66 12.84 -17.56
N ALA A 196 -29.52 11.93 -17.09
CA ALA A 196 -30.80 11.68 -17.75
C ALA A 196 -31.60 12.99 -17.88
N TRP A 197 -32.49 13.04 -18.89
CA TRP A 197 -33.42 14.14 -19.07
C TRP A 197 -34.42 14.19 -17.91
N SER A 198 -34.64 15.38 -17.35
CA SER A 198 -35.68 15.60 -16.36
C SER A 198 -37.06 15.46 -16.99
N HIS A 199 -38.01 14.95 -16.20
CA HIS A 199 -39.43 15.04 -16.51
C HIS A 199 -39.91 16.49 -16.31
N ASP A 200 -41.06 16.82 -16.90
CA ASP A 200 -41.55 18.18 -17.18
C ASP A 200 -41.21 19.22 -16.10
N LEU A 201 -40.56 20.31 -16.52
CA LEU A 201 -40.28 21.46 -15.65
C LEU A 201 -41.60 22.11 -15.21
N GLU A 202 -41.70 22.48 -13.92
CA GLU A 202 -42.89 23.14 -13.37
C GLU A 202 -43.29 24.36 -14.22
N GLY A 203 -44.38 24.24 -14.99
CA GLY A 203 -44.97 25.32 -15.77
C GLY A 203 -44.79 25.27 -17.29
N ILE A 204 -44.11 24.27 -17.87
CA ILE A 204 -44.04 24.09 -19.34
C ILE A 204 -44.18 22.62 -19.71
N GLU A 205 -45.34 22.22 -20.25
CA GLU A 205 -45.57 20.85 -20.76
C GLU A 205 -44.58 20.52 -21.89
N GLY A 206 -43.83 19.43 -21.74
CA GLY A 206 -42.86 18.95 -22.73
C GLY A 206 -41.46 19.54 -22.60
N ALA A 207 -41.19 20.43 -21.64
CA ALA A 207 -39.84 20.98 -21.41
C ALA A 207 -39.00 20.03 -20.56
N GLN A 208 -37.88 19.57 -21.11
CA GLN A 208 -36.93 18.69 -20.44
C GLN A 208 -35.55 19.36 -20.34
N ARG A 209 -34.87 19.16 -19.21
CA ARG A 209 -33.51 19.68 -18.96
C ARG A 209 -32.58 18.56 -18.52
N ARG A 210 -31.31 18.65 -18.91
CA ARG A 210 -30.23 17.78 -18.40
C ARG A 210 -29.00 18.58 -18.03
N TYR A 211 -28.15 18.02 -17.18
CA TYR A 211 -26.94 18.66 -16.64
C TYR A 211 -25.69 17.84 -16.93
N ARG A 212 -24.53 18.50 -16.98
CA ARG A 212 -23.21 17.86 -16.88
C ARG A 212 -22.23 18.76 -16.14
N VAL A 213 -21.17 18.18 -15.61
CA VAL A 213 -20.15 18.88 -14.83
C VAL A 213 -18.82 18.91 -15.58
N GLU A 214 -18.21 20.09 -15.66
CA GLU A 214 -16.82 20.27 -16.05
C GLU A 214 -15.96 20.44 -14.80
N CYS A 215 -15.03 19.51 -14.59
CA CYS A 215 -13.99 19.59 -13.58
C CYS A 215 -12.70 20.08 -14.23
N SER A 216 -12.18 21.22 -13.79
CA SER A 216 -10.88 21.72 -14.23
C SER A 216 -9.91 21.90 -13.06
N ALA A 217 -8.66 21.50 -13.24
CA ALA A 217 -7.62 21.66 -12.23
C ALA A 217 -6.31 22.12 -12.88
N GLN A 218 -5.60 23.00 -12.20
CA GLN A 218 -4.26 23.43 -12.60
C GLN A 218 -3.23 22.57 -11.88
N MET A 219 -2.40 21.83 -12.62
CA MET A 219 -1.44 20.88 -12.05
C MET A 219 -0.23 21.60 -11.47
N GLY A 220 -0.35 22.14 -10.25
CA GLY A 220 0.74 22.69 -9.47
C GLY A 220 0.96 21.95 -8.15
N PRO A 221 1.90 22.38 -7.31
CA PRO A 221 2.14 21.80 -5.98
C PRO A 221 0.91 21.90 -5.05
N SER A 222 -0.01 22.81 -5.35
CA SER A 222 -1.31 22.97 -4.70
C SER A 222 -2.43 23.01 -5.77
N PRO A 223 -2.92 21.85 -6.24
CA PRO A 223 -3.95 21.83 -7.27
C PRO A 223 -5.27 22.35 -6.71
N LYS A 224 -5.78 23.45 -7.28
CA LYS A 224 -7.13 23.95 -7.00
C LYS A 224 -8.10 23.36 -8.01
N LEU A 225 -9.11 22.66 -7.52
CA LEU A 225 -10.19 22.10 -8.34
C LEU A 225 -11.29 23.15 -8.52
N GLU A 226 -11.64 23.43 -9.77
CA GLU A 226 -12.76 24.26 -10.17
C GLU A 226 -13.82 23.39 -10.84
N VAL A 227 -15.07 23.55 -10.42
CA VAL A 227 -16.21 22.74 -10.87
C VAL A 227 -17.27 23.66 -11.44
N GLU A 228 -17.63 23.46 -12.70
CA GLU A 228 -18.66 24.23 -13.40
C GLU A 228 -19.79 23.30 -13.88
N MET A 229 -21.04 23.70 -13.70
CA MET A 229 -22.21 22.91 -14.09
C MET A 229 -22.88 23.56 -15.30
N THR A 230 -23.02 22.80 -16.38
CA THR A 230 -23.69 23.23 -17.61
C THR A 230 -25.00 22.49 -17.79
N HIS A 231 -25.98 23.11 -18.45
CA HIS A 231 -27.29 22.53 -18.70
C HIS A 231 -27.68 22.64 -20.18
N GLU A 232 -28.58 21.75 -20.62
CA GLU A 232 -29.18 21.74 -21.95
C GLU A 232 -30.69 21.56 -21.81
N GLU A 233 -31.46 22.29 -22.62
CA GLU A 233 -32.93 22.30 -22.61
C GLU A 233 -33.49 21.89 -23.97
N ARG A 234 -34.62 21.17 -23.94
CA ARG A 234 -35.38 20.78 -25.14
C ARG A 234 -36.88 20.84 -24.89
N LEU A 235 -37.65 21.06 -25.96
CA LEU A 235 -39.10 21.00 -25.96
C LEU A 235 -39.57 19.79 -26.78
N CYS A 236 -40.40 18.95 -26.18
CA CYS A 236 -40.99 17.76 -26.80
C CYS A 236 -42.51 17.95 -26.91
N THR A 237 -43.05 18.03 -28.13
CA THR A 237 -44.51 18.02 -28.35
C THR A 237 -45.00 16.58 -28.56
N TYR A 238 -46.22 16.28 -28.09
CA TYR A 238 -46.84 14.95 -28.22
C TYR A 238 -46.83 14.50 -29.69
N GLY A 239 -46.06 13.46 -30.00
CA GLY A 239 -45.96 12.87 -31.34
C GLY A 239 -44.90 13.44 -32.29
N SER A 240 -44.02 14.35 -31.83
CA SER A 240 -42.87 14.88 -32.61
C SER A 240 -41.52 14.60 -31.93
N PRO A 241 -40.39 14.58 -32.66
CA PRO A 241 -39.06 14.54 -32.04
C PRO A 241 -38.77 15.85 -31.29
N CYS A 242 -38.12 15.77 -30.14
CA CYS A 242 -37.82 16.94 -29.31
C CYS A 242 -36.88 17.91 -30.06
N ILE A 243 -37.25 19.19 -30.09
CA ILE A 243 -36.47 20.24 -30.75
C ILE A 243 -35.54 20.85 -29.70
N ALA A 244 -34.23 20.92 -30.01
CA ALA A 244 -33.28 21.67 -29.21
C ALA A 244 -33.64 23.15 -29.30
N THR A 245 -33.87 23.82 -28.17
CA THR A 245 -34.14 25.26 -28.16
C THR A 245 -32.87 26.00 -28.53
N VAL A 246 -32.79 26.45 -29.78
CA VAL A 246 -31.78 27.43 -30.23
C VAL A 246 -32.12 28.80 -29.60
N PRO A 247 -31.13 29.63 -29.22
CA PRO A 247 -31.38 30.94 -28.62
C PRO A 247 -32.30 31.82 -29.49
N LEU A 248 -33.26 32.49 -28.84
CA LEU A 248 -34.37 33.28 -29.39
C LEU A 248 -34.00 34.54 -30.20
N ASP A 249 -32.89 34.56 -30.94
CA ASP A 249 -32.39 35.78 -31.62
C ASP A 249 -32.39 35.72 -33.16
N ARG A 250 -32.97 34.70 -33.80
CA ARG A 250 -32.94 34.58 -35.28
C ARG A 250 -34.22 34.06 -35.93
N ILE A 251 -35.34 34.77 -35.81
CA ILE A 251 -36.46 34.59 -36.74
C ILE A 251 -36.96 35.96 -37.20
N ALA A 252 -36.49 36.38 -38.38
CA ALA A 252 -37.14 37.42 -39.18
C ALA A 252 -38.23 36.77 -40.05
N PRO A 253 -39.45 37.33 -40.15
CA PRO A 253 -40.52 36.72 -40.91
C PRO A 253 -40.47 37.19 -42.37
N THR A 254 -40.37 36.28 -43.33
CA THR A 254 -40.73 36.58 -44.73
C THR A 254 -41.45 35.42 -45.41
N ALA A 255 -42.61 35.79 -45.97
CA ALA A 255 -43.39 35.20 -47.06
C ALA A 255 -44.25 33.94 -46.78
N ILE A 256 -45.50 34.07 -47.19
CA ILE A 256 -46.58 33.09 -47.01
C ILE A 256 -46.65 32.16 -48.21
N GLY A 257 -46.61 30.84 -47.95
CA GLY A 257 -47.04 29.80 -48.87
C GLY A 257 -45.95 29.01 -49.60
N ASP A 258 -44.66 29.30 -49.40
CA ASP A 258 -43.59 28.57 -50.09
C ASP A 258 -43.06 27.38 -49.28
N TRP A 259 -42.91 26.24 -49.95
CA TRP A 259 -42.10 25.15 -49.43
C TRP A 259 -40.63 25.57 -49.45
N GLU A 260 -39.93 25.40 -48.33
CA GLU A 260 -38.46 25.45 -48.35
C GLU A 260 -37.91 24.38 -49.30
N PRO A 261 -36.69 24.57 -49.84
CA PRO A 261 -36.03 23.55 -50.64
C PRO A 261 -36.02 22.21 -49.89
N TRP A 262 -36.25 21.12 -50.63
CA TRP A 262 -36.08 19.79 -50.06
C TRP A 262 -34.68 19.64 -49.47
N SER A 263 -34.60 19.02 -48.30
CA SER A 263 -33.34 18.57 -47.75
C SER A 263 -32.64 17.61 -48.71
N GLU A 264 -31.32 17.48 -48.54
CA GLU A 264 -30.59 16.34 -49.09
C GLU A 264 -31.24 15.03 -48.61
N TRP A 265 -31.09 13.98 -49.43
CA TRP A 265 -31.57 12.65 -49.05
C TRP A 265 -30.76 12.14 -47.86
N SER A 266 -31.44 11.54 -46.89
CA SER A 266 -30.77 10.83 -45.79
C SER A 266 -29.87 9.74 -46.33
N GLU A 267 -28.92 9.29 -45.50
CA GLU A 267 -28.27 8.02 -45.75
C GLU A 267 -29.30 6.89 -45.78
N CYS A 268 -28.98 5.80 -46.49
CA CYS A 268 -29.88 4.67 -46.62
C CYS A 268 -30.00 3.96 -45.26
N ASP A 269 -31.21 3.76 -44.76
CA ASP A 269 -31.46 3.13 -43.46
C ASP A 269 -30.98 1.67 -43.36
N ARG A 270 -30.68 1.05 -44.50
CA ARG A 270 -30.14 -0.31 -44.61
C ARG A 270 -29.01 -0.35 -45.62
N GLU A 271 -27.93 -1.02 -45.25
CA GLU A 271 -26.81 -1.27 -46.16
C GLU A 271 -27.15 -2.32 -47.23
N CYS A 272 -28.19 -3.13 -47.06
CA CYS A 272 -28.66 -4.14 -48.03
C CYS A 272 -30.14 -4.52 -47.75
N GLY A 273 -30.79 -5.25 -48.66
CA GLY A 273 -32.11 -5.83 -48.39
C GLY A 273 -33.28 -4.83 -48.45
N ILE A 274 -33.24 -3.95 -49.45
CA ILE A 274 -34.18 -2.85 -49.70
C ILE A 274 -34.27 -1.92 -48.49
N GLY A 275 -33.39 -0.92 -48.47
CA GLY A 275 -33.48 0.22 -47.57
C GLY A 275 -34.37 1.33 -48.12
N GLN A 276 -34.62 2.34 -47.29
CA GLN A 276 -35.32 3.57 -47.62
C GLN A 276 -34.44 4.79 -47.27
N GLN A 277 -34.38 5.74 -48.18
CA GLN A 277 -33.91 7.10 -47.91
C GLN A 277 -35.11 8.00 -47.73
N MET A 278 -35.01 8.95 -46.82
CA MET A 278 -36.04 9.95 -46.56
C MET A 278 -35.47 11.34 -46.79
N ARG A 279 -36.31 12.26 -47.26
CA ARG A 279 -36.02 13.69 -47.27
C ARG A 279 -37.25 14.46 -46.82
N TRP A 280 -37.04 15.67 -46.33
CA TRP A 280 -38.08 16.52 -45.80
C TRP A 280 -38.00 17.93 -46.38
N ARG A 281 -39.13 18.64 -46.34
CA ARG A 281 -39.23 20.07 -46.63
C ARG A 281 -40.15 20.70 -45.60
N VAL A 282 -39.89 21.95 -45.26
CA VAL A 282 -40.66 22.69 -44.27
C VAL A 282 -41.54 23.69 -45.01
N CYS A 283 -42.81 23.76 -44.65
CA CYS A 283 -43.70 24.79 -45.18
C CYS A 283 -43.39 26.09 -44.44
N ALA A 284 -43.08 27.17 -45.16
CA ALA A 284 -42.79 28.46 -44.54
C ALA A 284 -44.02 29.06 -43.80
N THR A 285 -45.23 28.51 -44.01
CA THR A 285 -46.48 28.95 -43.37
C THR A 285 -47.45 27.82 -43.02
N THR A 286 -48.69 28.16 -42.69
CA THR A 286 -49.71 27.23 -42.21
C THR A 286 -50.49 26.50 -43.32
N GLU A 287 -50.35 26.91 -44.58
CA GLU A 287 -51.07 26.31 -45.71
C GLU A 287 -50.12 26.04 -46.88
N CYS A 288 -49.56 24.82 -46.95
CA CYS A 288 -48.87 24.31 -48.14
C CYS A 288 -49.52 23.01 -48.61
N ASP A 289 -49.69 22.87 -49.93
CA ASP A 289 -50.31 21.68 -50.51
C ASP A 289 -49.27 20.60 -50.86
N GLY A 290 -49.56 19.35 -50.50
CA GLY A 290 -48.69 18.18 -50.66
C GLY A 290 -47.90 17.75 -49.40
N PRO A 291 -47.15 16.63 -49.47
CA PRO A 291 -46.48 16.06 -48.30
C PRO A 291 -45.18 16.79 -47.96
N SER A 292 -44.89 16.93 -46.66
CA SER A 292 -43.64 17.48 -46.13
C SER A 292 -42.50 16.47 -46.06
N SER A 293 -42.78 15.19 -46.32
CA SER A 293 -41.80 14.10 -46.33
C SER A 293 -41.97 13.22 -47.56
N GLN A 294 -40.85 12.71 -48.07
CA GLN A 294 -40.82 11.80 -49.20
C GLN A 294 -39.80 10.70 -48.96
N SER A 295 -40.17 9.45 -49.24
CA SER A 295 -39.27 8.29 -49.16
C SER A 295 -38.99 7.69 -50.53
N ARG A 296 -37.80 7.09 -50.69
CA ARG A 296 -37.43 6.32 -51.89
C ARG A 296 -36.63 5.07 -51.52
N PRO A 297 -36.75 3.96 -52.28
CA PRO A 297 -35.97 2.76 -52.03
C PRO A 297 -34.51 2.94 -52.43
N CYS A 298 -33.59 2.45 -51.59
CA CYS A 298 -32.14 2.44 -51.76
C CYS A 298 -31.58 1.06 -51.42
N ASN A 299 -30.32 0.78 -51.80
CA ASN A 299 -29.61 -0.47 -51.50
C ASN A 299 -30.46 -1.74 -51.71
N GLN A 300 -31.03 -1.86 -52.92
CA GLN A 300 -31.94 -2.95 -53.31
C GLN A 300 -31.23 -4.28 -53.57
N HIS A 301 -29.92 -4.37 -53.29
CA HIS A 301 -29.18 -5.62 -53.43
C HIS A 301 -29.50 -6.57 -52.25
N PRO A 302 -29.59 -7.88 -52.48
CA PRO A 302 -29.89 -8.84 -51.43
C PRO A 302 -28.81 -8.81 -50.34
N CYS A 303 -29.24 -8.77 -49.07
CA CYS A 303 -28.34 -9.00 -47.96
C CYS A 303 -27.76 -10.40 -48.06
N LYS A 304 -26.46 -10.53 -47.79
CA LYS A 304 -25.81 -11.83 -47.72
C LYS A 304 -26.32 -12.54 -46.46
N VAL A 305 -27.37 -13.33 -46.61
CA VAL A 305 -27.94 -14.13 -45.51
C VAL A 305 -26.99 -15.29 -45.23
N LEU A 306 -26.16 -15.13 -44.21
CA LEU A 306 -25.60 -16.26 -43.48
C LEU A 306 -26.49 -16.47 -42.25
N MET A 307 -27.38 -17.47 -42.35
CA MET A 307 -28.05 -18.01 -41.17
C MET A 307 -27.00 -18.73 -40.33
N THR A 308 -26.45 -18.04 -39.34
CA THR A 308 -26.09 -18.52 -37.99
C THR A 308 -25.63 -17.30 -37.22
N ILE A 309 -26.37 -16.98 -36.16
CA ILE A 309 -26.07 -15.94 -35.19
C ILE A 309 -24.66 -16.16 -34.63
N ASP A 310 -23.72 -15.24 -34.91
CA ASP A 310 -22.41 -15.20 -34.27
C ASP A 310 -22.39 -14.05 -33.25
N VAL A 311 -22.85 -14.37 -32.03
CA VAL A 311 -22.68 -13.54 -30.84
C VAL A 311 -21.34 -13.95 -30.21
N SER A 312 -20.26 -13.43 -30.77
CA SER A 312 -18.95 -13.47 -30.14
C SER A 312 -18.80 -12.24 -29.23
N GLY A 313 -18.73 -12.29 -27.91
CA GLY A 313 -18.77 -13.37 -26.93
C GLY A 313 -18.83 -12.69 -25.55
N MET A 314 -19.59 -13.29 -24.64
CA MET A 314 -20.09 -12.69 -23.39
C MET A 314 -19.02 -12.63 -22.28
N TRP A 315 -17.84 -12.09 -22.57
CA TRP A 315 -16.81 -11.79 -21.58
C TRP A 315 -16.86 -10.30 -21.23
N SER A 316 -16.62 -9.97 -19.96
CA SER A 316 -16.25 -8.62 -19.58
C SER A 316 -14.92 -8.23 -20.25
N CYS A 317 -14.63 -6.94 -20.28
CA CYS A 317 -13.26 -6.49 -20.53
C CYS A 317 -12.29 -7.19 -19.55
N TRP A 318 -11.05 -7.41 -20.01
CA TRP A 318 -9.98 -7.84 -19.12
C TRP A 318 -9.67 -6.76 -18.08
N SER A 319 -9.34 -7.17 -16.86
CA SER A 319 -8.72 -6.29 -15.87
C SER A 319 -7.36 -5.80 -16.35
N ASP A 320 -6.88 -4.74 -15.71
CA ASP A 320 -5.47 -4.38 -15.79
C ASP A 320 -4.59 -5.54 -15.28
N TRP A 321 -3.32 -5.53 -15.71
CA TRP A 321 -2.32 -6.50 -15.27
C TRP A 321 -1.95 -6.28 -13.80
N SER A 322 -1.84 -7.36 -13.04
CA SER A 322 -1.32 -7.31 -11.67
C SER A 322 0.13 -6.81 -11.64
N ASP A 323 0.59 -6.37 -10.48
CA ASP A 323 2.01 -6.14 -10.24
C ASP A 323 2.84 -7.40 -10.53
N CYS A 324 4.10 -7.21 -10.93
CA CYS A 324 5.02 -8.30 -11.21
C CYS A 324 5.34 -9.03 -9.90
N SER A 325 5.15 -10.36 -9.87
CA SER A 325 5.45 -11.19 -8.69
C SER A 325 6.52 -12.23 -9.02
N PRO A 326 7.69 -12.24 -8.34
CA PRO A 326 8.14 -11.30 -7.30
C PRO A 326 8.33 -9.86 -7.84
N SER A 327 8.24 -8.86 -6.95
CA SER A 327 8.36 -7.43 -7.28
C SER A 327 9.73 -7.02 -7.80
N CYS A 328 10.73 -7.91 -7.71
CA CYS A 328 12.07 -7.71 -8.21
C CYS A 328 12.54 -8.96 -8.99
N GLY A 329 13.35 -8.78 -10.03
CA GLY A 329 13.82 -9.87 -10.90
C GLY A 329 12.78 -10.33 -11.94
N SER A 330 12.95 -11.54 -12.51
CA SER A 330 11.97 -12.11 -13.45
C SER A 330 10.75 -12.64 -12.69
N GLY A 331 9.58 -12.10 -13.00
CA GLY A 331 8.31 -12.49 -12.36
C GLY A 331 7.21 -12.76 -13.37
N GLN A 332 5.99 -12.96 -12.86
CA GLN A 332 4.79 -13.08 -13.68
C GLN A 332 3.73 -12.06 -13.28
N GLN A 333 2.98 -11.57 -14.28
CA GLN A 333 1.76 -10.78 -14.10
C GLN A 333 0.57 -11.59 -14.58
N GLN A 334 -0.58 -11.38 -13.93
CA GLN A 334 -1.84 -11.99 -14.32
C GLN A 334 -2.93 -10.93 -14.49
N ARG A 335 -3.90 -11.21 -15.35
CA ARG A 335 -5.13 -10.43 -15.49
C ARG A 335 -6.32 -11.37 -15.62
N VAL A 336 -7.51 -10.89 -15.27
CA VAL A 336 -8.73 -11.71 -15.20
C VAL A 336 -9.89 -11.05 -15.96
N ARG A 337 -10.86 -11.85 -16.42
CA ARG A 337 -12.12 -11.39 -17.02
C ARG A 337 -13.28 -12.27 -16.53
N VAL A 338 -14.48 -11.74 -16.53
CA VAL A 338 -15.68 -12.40 -15.98
C VAL A 338 -16.64 -12.78 -17.12
N CYS A 339 -17.19 -13.98 -17.06
CA CYS A 339 -18.22 -14.42 -18.00
C CYS A 339 -19.54 -13.72 -17.65
N LEU A 340 -20.05 -12.90 -18.56
CA LEU A 340 -21.30 -12.15 -18.40
C LEU A 340 -22.54 -13.02 -18.70
N ALA A 341 -22.35 -14.22 -19.26
CA ALA A 341 -23.43 -15.17 -19.51
C ALA A 341 -24.11 -15.65 -18.23
N SER A 342 -23.37 -15.75 -17.13
CA SER A 342 -23.91 -16.19 -15.83
C SER A 342 -24.83 -15.17 -15.14
N GLN A 343 -25.00 -13.97 -15.69
CA GLN A 343 -25.91 -12.94 -15.16
C GLN A 343 -27.26 -12.88 -15.88
N LEU A 344 -27.47 -13.70 -16.92
CA LEU A 344 -28.75 -13.80 -17.64
C LEU A 344 -29.50 -15.07 -17.23
N PRO A 345 -30.85 -15.04 -17.07
CA PRO A 345 -31.60 -16.12 -16.41
C PRO A 345 -31.71 -17.46 -17.18
N ARG A 346 -30.94 -17.63 -18.27
CA ARG A 346 -31.04 -18.78 -19.20
C ARG A 346 -29.70 -19.28 -19.76
N LEU A 347 -28.55 -18.80 -19.27
CA LEU A 347 -27.24 -19.20 -19.78
C LEU A 347 -26.31 -19.56 -18.61
N GLU A 348 -25.53 -20.64 -18.76
CA GLU A 348 -24.63 -21.13 -17.71
C GLU A 348 -23.17 -20.75 -18.00
N ALA A 349 -22.31 -20.78 -16.97
CA ALA A 349 -20.91 -20.34 -17.08
C ALA A 349 -20.07 -21.14 -18.09
N SER A 350 -20.56 -22.30 -18.54
CA SER A 350 -19.95 -23.16 -19.57
C SER A 350 -20.03 -22.59 -21.00
N ASP A 351 -20.83 -21.55 -21.23
CA ASP A 351 -21.05 -20.96 -22.55
C ASP A 351 -20.03 -19.88 -22.93
N CYS A 352 -19.03 -19.63 -22.08
CA CYS A 352 -17.95 -18.68 -22.34
C CYS A 352 -16.66 -19.41 -22.78
N PRO A 353 -16.33 -19.47 -24.09
CA PRO A 353 -15.14 -20.15 -24.56
C PRO A 353 -13.86 -19.40 -24.19
N GLY A 354 -12.87 -20.14 -23.69
CA GLY A 354 -11.53 -19.64 -23.33
C GLY A 354 -11.32 -19.47 -21.82
N LYS A 355 -10.07 -19.13 -21.43
CA LYS A 355 -9.71 -18.96 -20.02
C LYS A 355 -10.21 -17.60 -19.48
N ASN A 356 -10.59 -17.58 -18.21
CA ASN A 356 -10.93 -16.37 -17.45
C ASN A 356 -9.70 -15.68 -16.82
N VAL A 357 -8.52 -16.30 -16.92
CA VAL A 357 -7.24 -15.79 -16.41
C VAL A 357 -6.17 -15.91 -17.50
N ASP A 358 -5.39 -14.84 -17.68
CA ASP A 358 -4.27 -14.74 -18.61
C ASP A 358 -3.00 -14.34 -17.85
N GLN A 359 -1.85 -14.93 -18.22
CA GLN A 359 -0.57 -14.79 -17.52
C GLN A 359 0.56 -14.48 -18.50
N ARG A 360 1.46 -13.59 -18.11
CA ARG A 360 2.66 -13.24 -18.89
C ARG A 360 3.88 -13.04 -18.02
N ALA A 361 5.06 -13.26 -18.61
CA ALA A 361 6.34 -12.91 -17.99
C ALA A 361 6.53 -11.39 -17.90
N CYS A 362 7.13 -10.93 -16.81
CA CYS A 362 7.50 -9.53 -16.58
C CYS A 362 8.90 -9.45 -15.97
N GLN A 363 9.53 -8.28 -16.10
CA GLN A 363 10.75 -7.93 -15.37
C GLN A 363 10.39 -6.89 -14.31
N GLY A 364 10.54 -7.27 -13.04
CA GLY A 364 10.43 -6.37 -11.90
C GLY A 364 11.66 -5.48 -11.75
N THR A 365 11.71 -4.69 -10.68
CA THR A 365 12.86 -3.82 -10.40
C THR A 365 14.11 -4.61 -10.03
N ASN A 366 15.30 -3.99 -10.09
CA ASN A 366 16.55 -4.67 -9.70
C ASN A 366 16.51 -5.07 -8.22
N CYS A 367 16.60 -6.37 -7.93
CA CYS A 367 16.73 -6.88 -6.58
C CYS A 367 18.12 -6.49 -6.03
N TYR A 368 18.20 -5.54 -5.10
CA TYR A 368 19.40 -5.37 -4.28
C TYR A 368 19.33 -6.36 -3.12
N GLY A 369 20.09 -7.45 -3.21
CA GLY A 369 20.28 -8.41 -2.11
C GLY A 369 21.56 -8.10 -1.34
N GLN A 370 21.45 -7.96 -0.02
CA GLN A 370 22.55 -8.18 0.91
C GLN A 370 22.92 -9.67 0.88
N GLU A 371 24.22 -9.95 0.86
CA GLU A 371 24.81 -11.28 1.04
C GLU A 371 24.46 -11.92 2.39
#